data_AF-A0A536XHT2-F1
#
_entry.id   AF-A0A536XHT2-F1
#
_cell.length_a   1.000
_cell.length_b   1.000
_cell.length_c   1.000
_cell.angle_alpha   90.00
_cell.angle_beta   90.00
_cell.angle_gamma   90.00
#
_symmetry.space_group_name_H-M   'P 1'
#
loop_
_entity.id
_entity.type
_entity.pdbx_description
1 polymer ?
#
loop_
_entity_poly.entity_id
_entity_poly.type
_entity_poly.pdbx_seq_one_letter_code
_entity_poly.pdbx_strand_id
1 'polypeptide(L)'
;MNRGAEAETLAESFLTARGLAILVRNYRCRVGEIDLIARDRDTLVFVEVRLRSSSAFGGAGASITAAKRRRLERAARHYLGYIGGEPPCRFDAILLDALDSKRIEWLVDV
;
A
#
# COMPACT_ATOMS: atom_id res chain seq x y z
N MET A 1 -13.05 -4.26 17.11
CA MET A 1 -11.90 -4.66 16.29
C MET A 1 -11.88 -3.84 15.00
N ASN A 2 -10.80 -3.14 14.72
CA ASN A 2 -10.64 -2.36 13.49
C ASN A 2 -9.94 -3.25 12.46
N ARG A 3 -10.73 -3.93 11.63
CA ARG A 3 -10.24 -4.88 10.62
C ARG A 3 -9.26 -4.25 9.61
N GLY A 4 -9.35 -2.93 9.39
CA GLY A 4 -8.41 -2.20 8.53
C GLY A 4 -7.00 -2.15 9.14
N ALA A 5 -6.90 -1.76 10.41
CA ALA A 5 -5.62 -1.70 11.13
C ALA A 5 -4.97 -3.09 11.28
N GLU A 6 -5.79 -4.14 11.46
CA GLU A 6 -5.31 -5.52 11.50
C GLU A 6 -4.76 -5.96 10.13
N ALA A 7 -5.43 -5.61 9.04
CA ALA A 7 -4.97 -5.87 7.68
C ALA A 7 -3.65 -5.14 7.37
N GLU A 8 -3.52 -3.87 7.76
CA GLU A 8 -2.27 -3.10 7.63
C GLU A 8 -1.12 -3.73 8.41
N THR A 9 -1.38 -4.23 9.61
CA THR A 9 -0.36 -4.88 10.45
C THR A 9 0.10 -6.20 9.84
N LEU A 10 -0.81 -6.97 9.24
CA LEU A 10 -0.47 -8.17 8.48
C LEU A 10 0.34 -7.83 7.22
N ALA A 11 -0.04 -6.78 6.50
CA ALA A 11 0.67 -6.30 5.32
C ALA A 11 2.10 -5.84 5.64
N GLU A 12 2.27 -5.04 6.70
CA GLU A 12 3.58 -4.65 7.23
C GLU A 12 4.44 -5.88 7.53
N SER A 13 3.92 -6.82 8.32
CA SER A 13 4.64 -8.05 8.68
C SER A 13 5.06 -8.85 7.44
N PHE A 14 4.15 -8.96 6.46
CA PHE A 14 4.38 -9.68 5.21
C PHE A 14 5.48 -9.05 4.35
N LEU A 15 5.51 -7.72 4.26
CA LEU A 15 6.50 -6.95 3.48
C LEU A 15 7.86 -6.95 4.18
N THR A 16 7.89 -6.79 5.51
CA THR A 16 9.13 -6.87 6.29
C THR A 16 9.77 -8.25 6.22
N ALA A 17 8.98 -9.32 6.26
CA ALA A 17 9.47 -10.68 6.06
C ALA A 17 10.09 -10.90 4.66
N ARG A 18 9.82 -10.01 3.68
CA ARG A 18 10.37 -10.02 2.32
C ARG A 18 11.50 -9.02 2.12
N GLY A 19 11.97 -8.39 3.19
CA GLY A 19 13.13 -7.49 3.17
C GLY A 19 12.81 -6.02 2.92
N LEU A 20 11.53 -5.63 2.87
CA LEU A 20 11.16 -4.21 2.79
C LEU A 20 11.23 -3.57 4.19
N ALA A 21 11.84 -2.40 4.28
CA ALA A 21 11.83 -1.60 5.50
C ALA A 21 10.60 -0.67 5.51
N ILE A 22 9.69 -0.82 6.47
CA ILE A 22 8.56 0.10 6.63
C ILE A 22 9.07 1.42 7.22
N LEU A 23 8.81 2.52 6.52
CA LEU A 23 9.21 3.87 6.91
C LEU A 23 8.06 4.61 7.59
N VAL A 24 6.84 4.48 7.05
CA VAL A 24 5.66 5.20 7.53
C VAL A 24 4.43 4.30 7.42
N ARG A 25 3.55 4.39 8.42
CA ARG A 25 2.22 3.81 8.40
C ARG A 25 1.17 4.93 8.44
N ASN A 26 0.03 4.71 7.81
CA ASN A 26 -1.11 5.63 7.83
C ASN A 26 -0.73 7.08 7.46
N TYR A 27 0.05 7.24 6.39
CA TYR A 27 0.44 8.57 5.94
C TYR A 27 -0.78 9.33 5.44
N ARG A 28 -1.07 10.49 6.03
CA ARG A 28 -2.21 11.33 5.65
C ARG A 28 -1.73 12.73 5.31
N CYS A 29 -2.26 13.28 4.24
CA CYS A 29 -2.03 14.66 3.83
C CYS A 29 -3.32 15.27 3.27
N ARG A 30 -3.30 16.57 2.98
CA ARG A 30 -4.49 17.30 2.50
C ARG A 30 -5.07 16.75 1.19
N VAL A 31 -4.28 15.99 0.42
CA VAL A 31 -4.64 15.53 -0.94
C VAL A 31 -4.90 14.02 -1.03
N GLY A 32 -4.67 13.26 0.04
CA GLY A 32 -4.83 11.81 0.05
C GLY A 32 -4.13 11.13 1.21
N GLU A 33 -4.13 9.80 1.15
CA GLU A 33 -3.51 8.93 2.15
C GLU A 33 -2.75 7.78 1.46
N ILE A 34 -1.78 7.23 2.18
CA ILE A 34 -1.02 6.03 1.81
C ILE A 34 -0.96 5.13 3.06
N ASP A 35 -1.35 3.87 2.93
CA ASP A 35 -1.42 2.96 4.08
C ASP A 35 -0.02 2.63 4.60
N LEU A 36 0.91 2.24 3.72
CA LEU A 36 2.31 2.00 4.09
C LEU A 36 3.25 2.67 3.08
N ILE A 37 4.31 3.29 3.59
CA ILE A 37 5.46 3.72 2.79
C ILE A 37 6.63 2.86 3.23
N ALA A 38 7.25 2.15 2.28
CA ALA A 38 8.36 1.25 2.53
C ALA A 38 9.57 1.57 1.65
N ARG A 39 10.70 0.96 1.97
CA ARG A 39 11.94 1.00 1.19
C ARG A 39 12.33 -0.41 0.74
N ASP A 40 12.57 -0.55 -0.57
CA ASP A 40 13.19 -1.72 -1.20
C ASP A 40 14.49 -1.25 -1.88
N ARG A 41 15.63 -1.46 -1.20
CA ARG A 41 16.94 -0.90 -1.60
C ARG A 41 16.86 0.62 -1.79
N ASP A 42 17.00 1.12 -3.02
CA ASP A 42 16.95 2.55 -3.32
C ASP A 42 15.53 3.03 -3.66
N THR A 43 14.59 2.11 -3.85
CA THR A 43 13.23 2.39 -4.30
C THR A 43 12.29 2.66 -3.12
N LEU A 44 11.58 3.78 -3.16
CA LEU A 44 10.42 4.00 -2.29
C LEU A 44 9.21 3.25 -2.84
N VAL A 45 8.53 2.54 -1.96
CA VAL A 45 7.35 1.74 -2.29
C VAL A 45 6.15 2.32 -1.57
N PHE A 46 5.18 2.82 -2.33
CA PHE A 46 3.91 3.31 -1.79
C PHE A 46 2.87 2.19 -1.89
N VAL A 47 2.40 1.71 -0.74
CA VAL A 47 1.56 0.52 -0.66
C VAL A 47 0.16 0.88 -0.22
N GLU A 48 -0.82 0.40 -0.98
CA GLU A 48 -2.22 0.37 -0.58
C GLU A 48 -2.58 -1.03 -0.03
N VAL A 49 -3.29 -1.09 1.10
CA VAL A 49 -3.72 -2.31 1.76
C VAL A 49 -5.24 -2.45 1.67
N ARG A 50 -5.71 -3.59 1.18
CA ARG A 50 -7.13 -3.84 0.91
C ARG A 50 -7.55 -5.20 1.45
N LEU A 51 -8.39 -5.19 2.50
CA LEU A 51 -9.16 -6.37 2.90
C LEU A 51 -10.42 -6.47 2.03
N ARG A 52 -10.53 -7.53 1.22
CA ARG A 52 -11.70 -7.79 0.38
C ARG A 52 -12.88 -8.21 1.26
N SER A 53 -14.06 -7.64 0.99
CA SER A 53 -15.30 -7.96 1.71
C SER A 53 -16.07 -9.13 1.09
N SER A 54 -15.90 -9.42 -0.21
CA SER A 54 -16.35 -10.65 -0.85
C SER A 54 -15.51 -10.95 -2.11
N SER A 55 -15.40 -12.23 -2.47
CA SER A 55 -14.77 -12.71 -3.70
C SER A 55 -15.62 -12.49 -4.96
N ALA A 56 -16.80 -11.87 -4.84
CA ALA A 56 -17.84 -11.88 -5.86
C ALA A 56 -17.87 -10.67 -6.82
N PHE A 57 -16.94 -9.72 -6.72
CA PHE A 57 -16.93 -8.56 -7.65
C PHE A 57 -15.53 -8.21 -8.11
N GLY A 58 -15.28 -8.42 -9.41
CA GLY A 58 -14.16 -7.88 -10.20
C GLY A 58 -12.80 -8.45 -9.80
N GLY A 59 -12.17 -9.22 -10.68
CA GLY A 59 -10.86 -9.86 -10.46
C GLY A 59 -9.78 -8.92 -9.92
N ALA A 60 -8.65 -9.47 -9.47
CA ALA A 60 -7.60 -8.78 -8.70
C ALA A 60 -7.19 -7.37 -9.21
N GLY A 61 -7.29 -7.09 -10.52
CA GLY A 61 -7.03 -5.79 -11.13
C GLY A 61 -8.18 -4.75 -11.10
N ALA A 62 -9.41 -5.10 -10.74
CA ALA A 62 -10.55 -4.17 -10.76
C ALA A 62 -10.58 -3.20 -9.56
N SER A 63 -9.75 -3.43 -8.53
CA SER A 63 -9.91 -2.77 -7.24
C SER A 63 -9.16 -1.43 -7.09
N ILE A 64 -8.25 -1.08 -8.01
CA ILE A 64 -7.60 0.24 -8.04
C ILE A 64 -8.22 1.08 -9.15
N THR A 65 -9.30 1.79 -8.82
CA THR A 65 -9.90 2.72 -9.77
C THR A 65 -8.91 3.82 -10.15
N ALA A 66 -9.03 4.39 -11.36
CA ALA A 66 -8.21 5.52 -11.77
C ALA A 66 -8.27 6.70 -10.78
N ALA A 67 -9.42 6.89 -10.11
CA ALA A 67 -9.57 7.89 -9.07
C ALA A 67 -8.75 7.57 -7.81
N LYS A 68 -8.61 6.30 -7.44
CA LYS A 68 -7.80 5.87 -6.31
C LYS A 68 -6.31 6.02 -6.60
N ARG A 69 -5.86 5.60 -7.79
CA ARG A 69 -4.48 5.83 -8.26
C ARG A 69 -4.11 7.31 -8.22
N ARG A 70 -4.95 8.20 -8.77
CA ARG A 70 -4.70 9.65 -8.74
C ARG A 70 -4.54 10.22 -7.33
N ARG A 71 -5.29 9.73 -6.33
CA ARG A 71 -5.11 10.17 -4.93
C ARG A 71 -3.78 9.67 -4.35
N LEU A 72 -3.45 8.42 -4.61
CA LEU A 72 -2.20 7.81 -4.16
C LEU A 72 -0.97 8.53 -4.74
N GLU A 73 -0.97 8.82 -6.04
CA GLU A 73 0.10 9.60 -6.68
C GLU A 73 0.24 11.02 -6.10
N ARG A 74 -0.88 11.67 -5.77
CA ARG A 74 -0.86 13.01 -5.16
C ARG A 74 -0.29 12.96 -3.74
N ALA A 75 -0.64 11.95 -2.96
CA ALA A 75 -0.08 11.74 -1.63
C ALA A 75 1.41 11.38 -1.70
N ALA A 76 1.82 10.55 -2.67
CA ALA A 76 3.22 10.22 -2.92
C ALA A 76 4.04 11.45 -3.28
N ARG A 77 3.57 12.28 -4.24
CA ARG A 77 4.22 13.56 -4.57
C ARG A 77 4.36 14.49 -3.35
N HIS A 78 3.34 14.53 -2.49
CA HIS A 78 3.40 15.30 -1.25
C HIS A 78 4.47 14.75 -0.29
N TYR A 79 4.58 13.43 -0.16
CA TYR A 79 5.63 12.80 0.65
C TYR A 79 7.04 13.04 0.08
N LEU A 80 7.22 12.95 -1.24
CA LEU A 80 8.49 13.23 -1.91
C LEU A 80 8.95 14.68 -1.67
N GLY A 81 8.03 15.63 -1.76
CA GLY A 81 8.31 17.03 -1.41
C GLY A 81 8.69 17.23 0.06
N TYR A 82 8.12 16.43 0.98
CA TYR A 82 8.47 16.48 2.40
C TYR A 82 9.89 15.95 2.68
N ILE A 83 10.30 14.87 2.03
CA ILE A 83 11.65 14.30 2.21
C ILE A 83 12.74 15.02 1.39
N GLY A 84 12.35 15.93 0.49
CA GLY A 84 13.28 16.73 -0.31
C GLY A 84 14.03 15.93 -1.38
N GLY A 85 13.43 14.90 -1.96
CA GLY A 85 14.08 14.08 -2.99
C GLY A 85 13.11 13.26 -3.84
N GLU A 86 13.62 12.79 -4.99
CA GLU A 86 12.88 11.99 -5.97
C GLU A 86 13.61 10.67 -6.27
N PRO A 87 13.73 9.76 -5.29
CA PRO A 87 14.27 8.42 -5.55
C PRO A 87 13.35 7.65 -6.53
N PRO A 88 13.82 6.54 -7.11
CA PRO A 88 12.95 5.61 -7.80
C PRO A 88 11.74 5.25 -6.93
N CYS A 89 10.56 5.27 -7.52
CA CYS A 89 9.30 5.01 -6.83
C CYS A 89 8.51 3.94 -7.57
N ARG A 90 7.85 3.07 -6.82
CA ARG A 90 6.80 2.19 -7.36
C ARG A 90 5.57 2.17 -6.46
N PHE A 91 4.45 1.74 -7.01
CA PHE A 91 3.20 1.59 -6.30
C PHE A 91 2.85 0.11 -6.21
N ASP A 92 2.66 -0.38 -4.99
CA ASP A 92 2.30 -1.78 -4.75
C ASP A 92 0.91 -1.84 -4.11
N ALA A 93 0.25 -3.00 -4.21
CA ALA A 93 -0.99 -3.27 -3.51
C ALA A 93 -0.92 -4.61 -2.77
N ILE A 94 -1.39 -4.61 -1.53
CA ILE A 94 -1.57 -5.81 -0.71
C ILE A 94 -3.07 -6.09 -0.62
N LEU A 95 -3.49 -7.20 -1.21
CA LEU A 95 -4.89 -7.65 -1.20
C LEU A 95 -5.00 -8.83 -0.24
N LEU A 96 -5.90 -8.71 0.75
CA LEU A 96 -6.19 -9.75 1.71
C LEU A 96 -7.62 -10.25 1.48
N ASP A 97 -7.80 -11.56 1.32
CA ASP A 97 -9.14 -12.16 1.28
C ASP A 97 -9.68 -12.42 2.71
N ALA A 98 -8.79 -12.55 3.68
CA ALA A 98 -9.09 -12.69 5.11
C ALA A 98 -7.93 -12.12 5.94
N LEU A 99 -8.13 -11.96 7.25
CA LEU A 99 -7.06 -11.60 8.19
C LEU A 99 -6.16 -12.82 8.47
N ASP A 100 -5.53 -13.33 7.43
CA ASP A 100 -4.66 -14.51 7.42
C ASP A 100 -3.45 -14.21 6.52
N SER A 101 -2.24 -14.34 7.08
CA SER A 101 -0.99 -14.07 6.36
C SER A 101 -0.77 -15.01 5.17
N LYS A 102 -1.45 -16.18 5.14
CA LYS A 102 -1.41 -17.11 4.01
C LYS A 102 -2.33 -16.71 2.86
N ARG A 103 -3.22 -15.74 3.06
CA ARG A 103 -4.20 -15.25 2.06
C ARG A 103 -3.92 -13.81 1.66
N ILE A 104 -2.64 -13.53 1.45
CA ILE A 104 -2.13 -12.25 0.96
C ILE A 104 -1.70 -12.40 -0.50
N GLU A 105 -2.24 -11.53 -1.36
CA GLU A 105 -1.80 -11.31 -2.72
C GLU A 105 -1.04 -9.97 -2.77
N TRP A 106 0.20 -10.00 -3.24
CA TRP A 106 1.03 -8.80 -3.41
C TRP A 106 1.16 -8.48 -4.89
N LEU A 107 0.54 -7.39 -5.30
CA LEU A 107 0.67 -6.84 -6.64
C LEU A 107 1.78 -5.79 -6.63
N VAL A 108 2.77 -5.96 -7.50
CA VAL A 108 3.95 -5.09 -7.59
C VAL A 108 3.81 -4.20 -8.82
N ASP A 109 4.14 -2.92 -8.66
CA ASP A 109 4.16 -1.92 -9.73
C ASP A 109 2.83 -1.79 -10.50
N VAL A 110 1.75 -1.56 -9.74
CA VAL A 110 0.38 -1.49 -10.26
C VAL A 110 -0.02 -0.12 -10.75
#